data_AF-A0A2H5VC91-F1
#
_entry.id   AF-A0A2H5VC91-F1
#
_cell.length_a   1.000
_cell.length_b   1.000
_cell.length_c   1.000
_cell.angle_alpha   90.00
_cell.angle_beta   90.00
_cell.angle_gamma   90.00
#
_symmetry.space_group_name_H-M   'P 1'
#
loop_
_entity.id
_entity.type
_entity.pdbx_description
1 polymer ?
#
loop_
_entity_poly.entity_id
_entity_poly.type
_entity_poly.pdbx_seq_one_letter_code
_entity_poly.pdbx_strand_id
1 'polypeptide(L)'
;MDRDDLNDDKILRFFLERSLFSARQFDIIYRRIHGGRDLGISRGAYYRLLKQSREKVEGIIYSLLLLTYIGMLDGKKQEVLLQLLKQIDVISRSSADSDDVIYVMDVIDKLVKGLSRV
;
A
#
# COMPACT_ATOMS: atom_id res chain seq x y z
N MET A 1 3.95 20.41 -14.83
CA MET A 1 3.54 19.53 -13.73
C MET A 1 2.06 19.74 -13.60
N ASP A 2 1.29 18.78 -14.10
CA ASP A 2 -0.18 18.85 -14.13
C ASP A 2 -0.76 18.40 -12.79
N ARG A 3 -2.01 18.79 -12.51
CA ARG A 3 -2.66 18.56 -11.21
C ARG A 3 -2.88 17.08 -10.88
N ASP A 4 -2.95 16.20 -11.89
CA ASP A 4 -3.09 14.75 -11.71
C ASP A 4 -1.86 14.11 -11.04
N ASP A 5 -0.65 14.54 -11.42
CA ASP A 5 0.61 14.02 -10.85
C ASP A 5 0.68 14.27 -9.32
N LEU A 6 0.08 15.35 -8.85
CA LEU A 6 0.11 15.75 -7.43
C LEU A 6 -0.84 14.91 -6.56
N ASN A 7 -1.89 14.31 -7.13
CA ASN A 7 -2.90 13.58 -6.36
C ASN A 7 -2.51 12.12 -6.17
N ASP A 8 -2.00 11.48 -7.23
CA ASP A 8 -1.37 10.16 -7.16
C ASP A 8 -0.19 10.18 -6.18
N ASP A 9 0.64 11.23 -6.22
CA ASP A 9 1.74 11.42 -5.29
C ASP A 9 1.28 11.51 -3.82
N LYS A 10 0.13 12.12 -3.53
CA LYS A 10 -0.38 12.24 -2.14
C LYS A 10 -0.87 10.90 -1.60
N ILE A 11 -1.62 10.14 -2.40
CA ILE A 11 -2.13 8.82 -2.00
C ILE A 11 -0.98 7.83 -1.82
N LEU A 12 -0.04 7.79 -2.77
CA LEU A 12 1.13 6.94 -2.69
C LEU A 12 1.97 7.26 -1.45
N ARG A 13 2.19 8.55 -1.14
CA ARG A 13 2.88 8.98 0.09
C ARG A 13 2.13 8.56 1.34
N PHE A 14 0.82 8.78 1.39
CA PHE A 14 -0.02 8.40 2.53
C PHE A 14 0.10 6.91 2.87
N PHE A 15 0.04 6.04 1.86
CA PHE A 15 0.22 4.60 2.05
C PHE A 15 1.66 4.26 2.41
N LEU A 16 2.65 4.84 1.74
CA LEU A 16 4.05 4.55 1.99
C LEU A 16 4.44 4.84 3.45
N GLU A 17 4.02 5.99 3.98
CA GLU A 17 4.29 6.42 5.36
C GLU A 17 3.66 5.52 6.42
N ARG A 18 2.56 4.84 6.10
CA ARG A 18 1.82 3.94 7.02
C ARG A 18 2.12 2.47 6.79
N SER A 19 2.78 2.15 5.69
CA SER A 19 3.13 0.78 5.33
C SER A 19 4.36 0.29 6.07
N LEU A 20 4.60 -1.01 6.02
CA LEU A 20 5.84 -1.59 6.52
C LEU A 20 7.04 -1.33 5.58
N PHE A 21 6.84 -0.83 4.35
CA PHE A 21 7.90 -0.66 3.36
C PHE A 21 8.69 0.64 3.56
N SER A 22 10.00 0.61 3.33
CA SER A 22 10.78 1.84 3.24
C SER A 22 10.62 2.49 1.86
N ALA A 23 10.88 3.79 1.76
CA ALA A 23 10.85 4.50 0.48
C ALA A 23 11.74 3.85 -0.60
N ARG A 24 12.90 3.32 -0.21
CA ARG A 24 13.79 2.59 -1.14
C ARG A 24 13.22 1.25 -1.59
N GLN A 25 12.53 0.52 -0.70
CA GLN A 25 11.86 -0.72 -1.06
C GLN A 25 10.69 -0.45 -2.01
N PHE A 26 9.90 0.58 -1.72
CA PHE A 26 8.83 1.05 -2.61
C PHE A 26 9.35 1.43 -3.99
N ASP A 27 10.40 2.27 -4.08
CA ASP A 27 10.96 2.72 -5.36
C ASP A 27 11.44 1.55 -6.23
N ILE A 28 12.06 0.53 -5.62
CA ILE A 28 12.45 -0.70 -6.32
C ILE A 28 11.24 -1.49 -6.83
N ILE A 29 10.21 -1.68 -6.00
CA ILE A 29 9.01 -2.41 -6.39
C ILE A 29 8.29 -1.67 -7.52
N TYR A 30 8.08 -0.36 -7.35
CA TYR A 30 7.39 0.50 -8.31
C TYR A 30 8.09 0.50 -9.66
N ARG A 31 9.41 0.73 -9.70
CA ARG A 31 10.18 0.69 -10.95
C ARG A 31 10.18 -0.68 -11.61
N ARG A 32 10.18 -1.77 -10.84
CA ARG A 32 10.11 -3.12 -11.40
C ARG A 32 8.78 -3.39 -12.10
N ILE A 33 7.68 -2.82 -11.60
CA ILE A 33 6.34 -2.92 -12.20
C ILE A 33 6.24 -2.01 -13.43
N HIS A 34 6.75 -0.79 -13.35
CA HIS A 34 6.57 0.26 -14.37
C HIS A 34 7.77 0.44 -15.34
N GLY A 35 8.77 -0.43 -15.30
CA GLY A 35 9.92 -0.39 -16.22
C GLY A 35 10.90 0.77 -15.99
N GLY A 36 11.05 1.24 -14.74
CA GLY A 36 11.90 2.38 -14.40
C GLY A 36 13.41 2.10 -14.57
N ARG A 37 14.16 3.16 -14.91
CA ARG A 37 15.63 3.12 -15.05
C ARG A 37 16.37 3.06 -13.69
N ASP A 38 17.67 2.79 -13.79
CA ASP A 38 18.65 2.52 -12.74
C ASP A 38 18.52 3.40 -11.49
N LEU A 39 18.71 2.78 -10.33
CA LEU A 39 18.52 3.35 -8.99
C LEU A 39 19.78 4.04 -8.44
N GLY A 40 20.86 4.07 -9.22
CA GLY A 40 22.17 4.55 -8.76
C GLY A 40 22.76 3.68 -7.65
N ILE A 41 22.33 2.41 -7.54
CA ILE A 41 22.82 1.45 -6.56
C ILE A 41 23.52 0.28 -7.25
N SER A 42 24.42 -0.39 -6.53
CA SER A 42 25.08 -1.58 -7.06
C SER A 42 24.07 -2.71 -7.30
N ARG A 43 24.36 -3.58 -8.28
CA ARG A 43 23.56 -4.79 -8.56
C ARG A 43 23.33 -5.63 -7.30
N GLY A 44 24.35 -5.79 -6.46
CA GLY A 44 24.23 -6.51 -5.19
C GLY A 44 23.26 -5.84 -4.21
N ALA A 45 23.29 -4.51 -4.09
CA ALA A 45 22.33 -3.77 -3.27
C ALA A 45 20.90 -3.89 -3.81
N TYR A 46 20.74 -3.85 -5.13
CA TYR A 46 19.46 -4.05 -5.80
C TYR A 46 18.84 -5.42 -5.47
N TYR A 47 19.58 -6.51 -5.66
CA TYR A 47 19.06 -7.85 -5.36
C TYR A 47 18.79 -8.08 -3.87
N ARG A 48 19.58 -7.48 -2.97
CA ARG A 48 19.29 -7.53 -1.52
C ARG A 48 17.98 -6.82 -1.18
N LEU A 49 17.76 -5.62 -1.71
CA LEU A 49 16.52 -4.88 -1.47
C LEU A 49 15.30 -5.58 -2.08
N LEU A 50 15.45 -6.23 -3.24
CA LEU A 50 14.41 -7.10 -3.81
C LEU A 50 14.08 -8.28 -2.89
N LYS A 51 15.08 -8.96 -2.36
CA LYS A 51 14.89 -10.09 -1.44
C LYS A 51 14.15 -9.63 -0.17
N GLN A 52 14.59 -8.54 0.44
CA GLN A 52 13.95 -7.96 1.62
C GLN A 52 12.50 -7.53 1.35
N SER A 53 12.25 -6.96 0.16
CA SER A 53 10.90 -6.57 -0.24
C SER A 53 9.99 -7.79 -0.38
N ARG A 54 10.49 -8.87 -1.00
CA ARG A 54 9.76 -10.14 -1.12
C ARG A 54 9.45 -10.75 0.25
N GLU A 55 10.44 -10.85 1.14
CA GLU A 55 10.27 -11.39 2.50
C GLU A 55 9.21 -10.59 3.28
N LYS A 56 9.16 -9.27 3.08
CA LYS A 56 8.13 -8.41 3.69
C LYS A 56 6.73 -8.68 3.15
N VAL A 57 6.58 -8.87 1.83
CA VAL A 57 5.30 -9.26 1.22
C VAL A 57 4.83 -10.60 1.79
N GLU A 58 5.72 -11.59 1.84
CA GLU A 58 5.41 -12.91 2.42
C GLU A 58 4.97 -12.77 3.89
N GLY A 59 5.68 -11.98 4.68
CA GLY A 59 5.32 -11.70 6.08
C GLY A 59 3.94 -11.05 6.25
N ILE A 60 3.57 -10.11 5.38
CA ILE A 60 2.23 -9.49 5.39
C ILE A 60 1.16 -10.54 5.10
N ILE A 61 1.37 -11.39 4.08
CA ILE A 61 0.42 -12.46 3.72
C ILE A 61 0.24 -13.44 4.88
N TYR A 62 1.33 -13.94 5.45
CA TYR A 62 1.26 -14.84 6.61
C TYR A 62 0.63 -14.18 7.84
N SER A 63 0.82 -12.87 8.04
CA SER A 63 0.17 -12.13 9.12
C SER A 63 -1.35 -12.09 8.93
N LEU A 64 -1.84 -11.82 7.72
CA LEU A 64 -3.28 -11.86 7.41
C LEU A 64 -3.88 -13.26 7.64
N LEU A 65 -3.16 -14.30 7.23
CA LEU A 65 -3.56 -15.69 7.46
C LEU A 65 -3.62 -16.02 8.96
N LEU A 66 -2.61 -15.60 9.73
CA LEU A 66 -2.58 -15.81 11.18
C LEU A 66 -3.75 -15.09 11.87
N LEU A 67 -3.98 -13.81 11.55
CA LEU A 67 -5.07 -13.03 12.12
C LEU A 67 -6.45 -13.64 11.80
N THR A 68 -6.59 -14.21 10.60
CA THR A 68 -7.79 -14.98 10.21
C THR A 68 -7.93 -16.25 11.05
N TYR A 69 -6.85 -17.03 11.16
CA TYR A 69 -6.85 -18.31 11.87
C TYR A 69 -7.21 -18.16 13.36
N ILE A 70 -6.74 -17.09 14.00
CA ILE A 70 -7.05 -16.81 15.42
C ILE A 70 -8.41 -16.11 15.62
N GLY A 71 -9.20 -15.90 14.56
CA GLY A 71 -10.50 -15.24 14.61
C GLY A 71 -10.46 -13.71 14.83
N MET A 72 -9.27 -13.09 14.80
CA MET A 72 -9.14 -11.64 14.92
C MET A 72 -9.67 -10.93 13.68
N LEU A 73 -9.40 -11.49 12.49
CA LEU A 73 -9.95 -11.06 11.21
C LEU A 73 -11.20 -11.90 10.87
N ASP A 74 -12.29 -11.66 11.62
CA ASP A 74 -13.58 -12.30 11.40
C ASP A 74 -14.20 -11.97 10.02
N GLY A 75 -15.28 -12.67 9.64
CA GLY A 75 -15.91 -12.49 8.32
C GLY A 75 -16.34 -11.06 8.02
N LYS A 76 -16.74 -10.28 9.04
CA LYS A 76 -17.12 -8.87 8.86
C LYS A 76 -15.89 -8.00 8.60
N LYS A 77 -14.81 -8.21 9.35
CA LYS A 77 -13.53 -7.53 9.16
C LYS A 77 -12.90 -7.88 7.81
N GLN A 78 -13.03 -9.13 7.36
CA GLN A 78 -12.62 -9.55 6.03
C GLN A 78 -13.40 -8.83 4.93
N GLU A 79 -14.73 -8.71 5.07
CA GLU A 79 -15.56 -7.98 4.11
C GLU A 79 -15.14 -6.50 4.00
N VAL A 80 -14.92 -5.83 5.13
CA VAL A 80 -14.44 -4.45 5.16
C VAL A 80 -13.07 -4.32 4.50
N LEU A 81 -12.14 -5.26 4.75
CA LEU A 81 -10.84 -5.29 4.09
C LEU A 81 -10.97 -5.43 2.56
N LEU A 82 -11.85 -6.30 2.08
CA LEU A 82 -12.11 -6.47 0.65
C LEU A 82 -12.75 -5.23 0.02
N GLN A 83 -13.64 -4.55 0.74
CA GLN A 83 -14.24 -3.29 0.30
C GLN A 83 -13.18 -2.18 0.18
N LEU A 84 -12.26 -2.07 1.15
CA LEU A 84 -11.13 -1.13 1.08
C LEU A 84 -10.25 -1.37 -0.15
N LEU A 85 -9.91 -2.63 -0.45
CA LEU A 85 -9.12 -2.98 -1.63
C LEU A 85 -9.82 -2.56 -2.93
N LYS A 86 -11.13 -2.78 -3.02
CA LYS A 86 -11.94 -2.36 -4.18
C LYS A 86 -11.98 -0.84 -4.32
N GLN A 87 -12.11 -0.10 -3.22
CA GLN A 87 -12.12 1.36 -3.24
C GLN A 87 -10.79 1.91 -3.77
N ILE A 88 -9.66 1.36 -3.33
CA ILE A 88 -8.33 1.78 -3.83
C ILE A 88 -8.21 1.60 -5.36
N ASP A 89 -8.72 0.51 -5.91
CA ASP A 89 -8.71 0.26 -7.37
C ASP A 89 -9.63 1.23 -8.14
N VAL A 90 -10.71 1.70 -7.52
CA VAL A 90 -11.56 2.74 -8.12
C VAL A 90 -10.85 4.09 -8.13
N ILE A 91 -10.22 4.45 -7.00
CA ILE A 91 -9.52 5.73 -6.84
C ILE A 91 -8.32 5.82 -7.79
N SER A 92 -7.54 4.75 -7.94
CA SER A 92 -6.38 4.72 -8.85
C SER A 92 -6.74 4.84 -10.34
N ARG A 93 -8.03 4.76 -10.68
CA ARG A 93 -8.53 4.87 -12.07
C ARG A 93 -9.34 6.13 -12.32
N SER A 94 -9.64 6.90 -11.28
CA SER A 94 -10.45 8.13 -11.37
C SER A 94 -9.56 9.37 -11.26
N SER A 95 -9.81 10.38 -12.09
CA SER A 95 -9.29 11.75 -11.88
C SER A 95 -10.08 12.40 -10.72
N ALA A 96 -9.82 11.94 -9.49
CA ALA A 96 -10.45 12.46 -8.30
C ALA A 96 -9.92 13.87 -8.00
N ASP A 97 -10.76 14.78 -7.52
CA ASP A 97 -10.27 16.08 -7.03
C ASP A 97 -9.53 15.88 -5.69
N SER A 98 -8.75 16.89 -5.31
CA SER A 98 -7.93 16.87 -4.10
C SER A 98 -8.74 16.70 -2.80
N ASP A 99 -9.95 17.23 -2.74
CA ASP A 99 -10.84 17.10 -1.58
C ASP A 99 -11.37 15.66 -1.43
N ASP A 100 -11.71 15.00 -2.54
CA ASP A 100 -12.15 13.61 -2.57
C ASP A 100 -11.05 12.67 -2.05
N VAL A 101 -9.79 12.95 -2.42
CA VAL A 101 -8.64 12.17 -1.98
C VAL A 101 -8.39 12.30 -0.47
N ILE A 102 -8.52 13.51 0.09
CA ILE A 102 -8.38 13.72 1.53
C ILE A 102 -9.48 12.97 2.29
N TYR A 103 -10.72 13.05 1.81
CA TYR A 103 -11.85 12.33 2.42
C TYR A 103 -11.63 10.82 2.40
N VAL A 104 -11.22 10.28 1.25
CA VAL A 104 -10.87 8.87 1.09
C VAL A 104 -9.77 8.44 2.08
N MET A 105 -8.69 9.21 2.19
CA MET A 105 -7.59 8.91 3.11
C MET A 105 -8.05 8.84 4.58
N ASP A 106 -8.94 9.75 4.99
CA ASP A 106 -9.54 9.74 6.33
C ASP A 106 -10.47 8.52 6.56
N VAL A 107 -11.29 8.17 5.57
CA VAL A 107 -12.15 6.98 5.62
C VAL A 107 -11.31 5.70 5.74
N ILE A 108 -10.25 5.57 4.95
CA ILE A 108 -9.33 4.43 5.00
C ILE A 108 -8.69 4.35 6.40
N ASP A 109 -8.16 5.45 6.94
CA ASP A 109 -7.52 5.47 8.25
C ASP A 109 -8.49 5.06 9.37
N LYS A 110 -9.73 5.55 9.34
CA LYS A 110 -10.79 5.17 10.28
C LYS A 110 -11.14 3.68 10.20
N LEU A 111 -11.26 3.14 8.99
CA LEU A 111 -11.58 1.72 8.78
C LEU A 111 -10.43 0.82 9.22
N VAL A 112 -9.17 1.17 8.89
CA VAL A 112 -7.99 0.44 9.36
C VAL A 112 -7.93 0.43 10.89
N LYS A 113 -8.14 1.58 11.54
CA LYS A 113 -8.21 1.67 13.01
C LYS A 113 -9.36 0.88 13.61
N GLY A 114 -10.49 0.78 12.90
CA GLY A 114 -11.63 -0.05 13.29
C GLY A 114 -11.31 -1.55 13.21
N LEU A 115 -10.66 -1.97 12.12
CA LEU A 115 -10.21 -3.34 11.89
C LEU A 115 -9.16 -3.79 12.90
N SER A 116 -8.27 -2.89 13.30
CA SER A 116 -7.14 -3.18 14.19
C SER A 116 -7.50 -3.22 15.68
N ARG A 117 -8.77 -3.06 16.05
CA ARG A 117 -9.21 -3.17 17.46
C ARG A 117 -9.11 -4.63 17.91
N VAL A 118 -8.35 -4.83 18.99
CA VAL A 118 -8.16 -6.09 19.71
C VAL A 118 -9.07 -6.13 20.91
#